data_AF-A0A2K3K451-F1
#
_entry.id   AF-A0A2K3K451-F1
#
_cell.length_a   1.000
_cell.length_b   1.000
_cell.length_c   1.000
_cell.angle_alpha   90.00
_cell.angle_beta   90.00
_cell.angle_gamma   90.00
#
_symmetry.space_group_name_H-M   'P 1'
#
loop_
_entity.id
_entity.type
_entity.pdbx_description
1 polymer ?
#
loop_
_entity_poly.entity_id
_entity_poly.type
_entity_poly.pdbx_seq_one_letter_code
_entity_poly.pdbx_strand_id
1 'polypeptide(L)'
;MFDSGWGADGEAWVWRRRLRAWEEESLRECQLLLLDISLQDQTLDRWQWRPDPDAGYTVAGGYQILTHQVYVTLHDAENLIWHPQVPLKVSIFAWRLLRD
;
A
#
# COMPACT_ATOMS: atom_id res chain seq x y z
N MET A 1 2.78 -1.96 30.54
CA MET A 1 2.09 -2.61 29.40
C MET A 1 1.50 -1.47 28.58
N PHE A 2 1.89 -1.32 27.32
CA PHE A 2 1.46 -0.19 26.49
C PHE A 2 0.28 -0.69 25.66
N ASP A 3 -0.93 -0.45 26.15
CA ASP A 3 -2.17 -0.91 25.52
C ASP A 3 -2.58 0.09 24.44
N SER A 4 -2.60 -0.37 23.19
CA SER A 4 -3.21 0.35 22.07
C SER A 4 -4.22 -0.60 21.45
N GLY A 5 -5.44 -0.62 22.01
CA GLY A 5 -6.42 -1.65 21.72
C GLY A 5 -7.40 -1.31 20.60
N TRP A 6 -7.31 -2.08 19.51
CA TRP A 6 -8.39 -2.34 18.55
C TRP A 6 -8.77 -3.82 18.69
N GLY A 7 -9.87 -4.10 19.39
CA GLY A 7 -10.44 -5.44 19.53
C GLY A 7 -11.93 -5.34 19.86
N ALA A 8 -12.78 -6.06 19.12
CA ALA A 8 -14.24 -6.04 19.29
C ALA A 8 -14.68 -6.45 20.71
N ASP A 9 -13.83 -7.19 21.43
CA ASP A 9 -14.07 -7.67 22.81
C ASP A 9 -13.07 -7.12 23.84
N GLY A 10 -12.34 -6.04 23.52
CA GLY A 10 -11.36 -5.44 24.45
C GLY A 10 -10.01 -6.17 24.55
N GLU A 11 -9.73 -7.13 23.67
CA GLU A 11 -8.41 -7.72 23.46
C GLU A 11 -7.50 -6.67 22.80
N ALA A 12 -6.88 -5.81 23.62
CA ALA A 12 -5.94 -4.82 23.14
C ALA A 12 -4.67 -5.51 22.60
N TRP A 13 -4.20 -5.11 21.43
CA TRP A 13 -2.94 -5.62 20.88
C TRP A 13 -1.79 -5.27 21.81
N VAL A 14 -1.14 -6.30 22.38
CA VAL A 14 0.02 -6.12 23.26
C VAL A 14 1.29 -6.33 22.46
N TRP A 15 2.07 -5.27 22.31
CA TRP A 15 3.38 -5.35 21.65
C TRP A 15 4.43 -5.98 22.59
N ARG A 16 5.27 -6.88 22.06
CA ARG A 16 6.36 -7.54 22.81
C ARG A 16 7.41 -6.55 23.34
N ARG A 17 7.52 -5.37 22.73
CA ARG A 17 8.37 -4.26 23.16
C ARG A 17 7.68 -2.93 22.87
N ARG A 18 8.19 -1.85 23.45
CA ARG A 18 7.77 -0.49 23.07
C ARG A 18 8.10 -0.25 21.59
N LEU A 19 7.13 0.31 20.88
CA LEU A 19 7.30 0.75 19.51
C LEU A 19 8.27 1.94 19.46
N ARG A 20 9.07 2.00 18.40
CA ARG A 20 9.87 3.18 18.07
C ARG A 20 8.95 4.21 17.43
N ALA A 21 9.35 5.49 17.44
CA ALA A 21 8.54 6.57 16.90
C ALA A 21 8.05 6.31 15.46
N TRP A 22 8.90 5.77 14.59
CA TRP A 22 8.51 5.42 13.22
C TRP A 22 7.58 4.19 13.13
N GLU A 23 7.64 3.26 14.10
CA GLU A 23 6.72 2.13 14.15
C GLU A 23 5.33 2.58 14.62
N GLU A 24 5.25 3.56 15.52
CA GLU A 24 4.00 4.20 15.92
C GLU A 24 3.36 4.98 14.76
N GLU A 25 4.17 5.66 13.94
CA GLU A 25 3.71 6.35 12.73
C GLU A 25 3.14 5.36 11.71
N SER A 26 3.86 4.29 11.37
CA SER A 26 3.35 3.23 10.48
C SER A 26 2.11 2.54 11.05
N LEU A 27 2.04 2.32 12.36
CA LEU A 27 0.84 1.75 13.00
C LEU A 27 -0.36 2.69 12.84
N ARG A 28 -0.14 4.00 12.96
CA ARG A 28 -1.19 5.01 12.76
C ARG A 28 -1.71 5.02 11.33
N GLU A 29 -0.81 4.94 10.35
CA GLU A 29 -1.20 4.81 8.94
C GLU A 29 -2.02 3.54 8.69
N CYS A 30 -1.57 2.39 9.22
CA CYS A 30 -2.33 1.14 9.14
C CYS A 30 -3.71 1.28 9.79
N GLN A 31 -3.82 1.90 10.98
CA GLN A 31 -5.10 2.13 11.64
C GLN A 31 -6.03 2.98 10.77
N LEU A 32 -5.51 4.05 10.16
CA LEU A 32 -6.29 4.90 9.25
C LEU A 32 -6.80 4.11 8.03
N LEU A 33 -5.97 3.23 7.45
CA LEU A 33 -6.38 2.37 6.33
C LEU A 33 -7.48 1.37 6.72
N LEU A 34 -7.44 0.88 7.96
CA LEU A 34 -8.43 -0.08 8.46
C LEU A 34 -9.75 0.58 8.90
N LEU A 35 -9.77 1.89 9.16
CA LEU A 35 -11.01 2.61 9.53
C LEU A 35 -12.08 2.54 8.43
N ASP A 36 -11.67 2.50 7.17
CA ASP A 36 -12.58 2.42 6.02
C ASP A 36 -13.04 0.98 5.74
N ILE A 37 -12.58 0.00 6.52
CA ILE A 37 -12.93 -1.41 6.36
C ILE A 37 -14.03 -1.80 7.36
N SER A 38 -15.17 -2.21 6.82
CA SER A 38 -16.24 -2.84 7.61
C SER A 38 -16.10 -4.37 7.54
N LEU A 39 -15.88 -4.99 8.69
CA LEU A 39 -15.87 -6.45 8.85
C LEU A 39 -17.30 -6.96 9.01
N GLN A 40 -17.59 -8.12 8.43
CA GLN A 40 -18.89 -8.80 8.51
C GLN A 40 -18.75 -10.07 9.34
N ASP A 41 -19.19 -10.04 10.60
CA ASP A 41 -18.96 -11.11 11.59
C ASP A 41 -19.60 -12.47 11.25
N GLN A 42 -20.55 -12.52 10.33
CA GLN A 42 -21.31 -13.75 10.00
C GLN A 42 -21.06 -14.25 8.57
N THR A 43 -20.03 -13.73 7.90
CA THR A 43 -19.64 -14.17 6.56
C THR A 43 -18.27 -14.81 6.60
N LEU A 44 -18.12 -15.96 5.93
CA LEU A 44 -16.80 -16.54 5.71
C LEU A 44 -16.00 -15.66 4.75
N ASP A 45 -14.71 -15.51 5.05
CA ASP A 45 -13.78 -14.82 4.16
C ASP A 45 -13.72 -15.50 2.80
N ARG A 46 -13.95 -14.74 1.73
CA ARG A 46 -13.82 -15.20 0.35
C ARG A 46 -13.14 -14.13 -0.47
N TRP A 47 -12.18 -14.55 -1.29
CA TRP A 47 -11.62 -13.70 -2.33
C TRP A 47 -12.71 -13.38 -3.33
N GLN A 48 -13.01 -12.08 -3.46
CA GLN A 48 -13.92 -11.57 -4.47
C GLN A 48 -13.16 -10.60 -5.36
N TRP A 49 -13.29 -10.78 -6.68
CA TRP A 49 -12.89 -9.74 -7.61
C TRP A 49 -13.91 -8.61 -7.47
N ARG A 50 -13.45 -7.40 -7.18
CA ARG A 50 -14.30 -6.21 -7.28
C ARG A 50 -14.07 -5.59 -8.64
N PRO A 51 -15.11 -5.42 -9.45
CA PRO A 51 -14.97 -4.73 -10.72
C PRO A 51 -14.68 -3.25 -10.48
N ASP A 52 -14.05 -2.62 -11.46
CA ASP A 52 -13.98 -1.17 -11.52
C ASP A 52 -15.40 -0.58 -11.52
N PRO A 53 -15.71 0.44 -10.71
CA PRO A 53 -17.07 0.99 -10.61
C PRO A 53 -17.57 1.60 -11.93
N ASP A 54 -16.67 2.06 -12.81
CA ASP A 54 -17.02 2.70 -14.08
C ASP A 54 -16.93 1.73 -15.27
N ALA A 55 -15.94 0.84 -15.28
CA ALA A 55 -15.63 -0.06 -16.40
C ALA A 55 -16.02 -1.53 -16.18
N GLY A 56 -16.47 -1.91 -14.97
CA GLY A 56 -16.90 -3.27 -14.67
C GLY A 56 -15.75 -4.29 -14.69
N TYR A 57 -16.04 -5.49 -15.25
CA TYR A 57 -15.06 -6.56 -15.51
C TYR A 57 -14.56 -6.56 -16.96
N THR A 58 -14.53 -5.41 -17.62
CA THR A 58 -14.06 -5.36 -19.00
C THR A 58 -12.54 -5.51 -19.07
N VAL A 59 -12.06 -6.20 -20.11
CA VAL A 59 -10.62 -6.30 -20.40
C VAL A 59 -10.01 -4.90 -20.56
N ALA A 60 -10.77 -3.97 -21.15
CA ALA A 60 -10.37 -2.57 -21.30
C ALA A 60 -10.16 -1.89 -19.93
N GLY A 61 -11.10 -2.02 -18.99
CA GLY A 61 -10.98 -1.48 -17.64
C GLY A 61 -9.80 -2.08 -16.87
N GLY A 62 -9.63 -3.41 -16.93
CA GLY A 62 -8.48 -4.08 -16.32
C GLY A 62 -7.14 -3.59 -16.90
N TYR A 63 -7.05 -3.44 -18.22
CA TYR A 63 -5.87 -2.89 -18.88
C TYR A 63 -5.62 -1.44 -18.46
N GLN A 64 -6.67 -0.63 -18.32
CA GLN A 64 -6.58 0.77 -17.90
C GLN A 64 -6.05 0.90 -16.47
N ILE A 65 -6.55 0.10 -15.51
CA ILE A 65 -6.06 0.06 -14.12
C ILE A 65 -4.57 -0.32 -14.09
N LEU A 66 -4.21 -1.42 -14.77
CA LEU A 66 -2.83 -1.90 -14.80
C LEU A 66 -1.91 -0.87 -15.43
N THR A 67 -2.32 -0.24 -16.53
CA THR A 67 -1.52 0.79 -17.21
C THR A 67 -1.39 2.06 -16.37
N HIS A 68 -2.45 2.47 -15.66
CA HIS A 68 -2.40 3.65 -14.79
C HIS A 68 -1.44 3.44 -13.61
N GLN A 69 -1.50 2.27 -12.95
CA GLN A 69 -0.58 1.92 -11.86
C GLN A 69 0.87 1.85 -12.35
N VAL A 70 1.11 1.18 -13.48
CA VAL A 70 2.45 1.10 -14.09
C VAL A 70 2.97 2.50 -14.43
N TYR A 71 2.11 3.39 -14.97
CA TYR A 71 2.49 4.77 -15.27
C TYR A 71 2.85 5.57 -14.01
N VAL A 72 2.04 5.50 -12.94
CA VAL A 72 2.32 6.20 -11.66
C VAL A 72 3.65 5.70 -11.07
N THR A 73 3.84 4.39 -11.02
CA THR A 73 5.05 3.78 -10.44
C THR A 73 6.31 4.14 -11.25
N LEU A 74 6.22 4.13 -12.58
CA LEU A 74 7.31 4.56 -13.45
C LEU A 74 7.59 6.06 -13.33
N HIS A 75 6.56 6.89 -13.25
CA HIS A 75 6.72 8.34 -13.15
C HIS A 75 7.41 8.75 -11.84
N ASP A 76 6.98 8.17 -10.72
CA ASP A 76 7.61 8.40 -9.43
C ASP A 76 9.06 7.91 -9.42
N ALA A 77 9.32 6.74 -10.01
CA ALA A 77 10.67 6.21 -10.15
C ALA A 77 11.54 7.09 -11.08
N GLU A 78 11.02 7.58 -12.20
CA GLU A 78 11.73 8.47 -13.12
C GLU A 78 12.13 9.78 -12.45
N ASN A 79 11.22 10.39 -11.68
CA ASN A 79 11.50 11.60 -10.90
C ASN A 79 12.62 11.37 -9.87
N LEU A 80 12.69 10.17 -9.28
CA LEU A 80 13.74 9.79 -8.32
C LEU A 80 15.08 9.47 -9.02
N ILE A 81 15.04 8.74 -10.13
CA ILE A 81 16.21 8.31 -10.91
C ILE A 81 16.93 9.52 -11.50
N TRP A 82 16.18 10.48 -12.05
CA TRP A 82 16.72 11.64 -12.75
C TRP A 82 16.87 12.87 -11.84
N HIS A 83 16.77 12.69 -10.52
CA HIS A 83 16.87 13.80 -9.58
C HIS A 83 18.27 14.47 -9.64
N PRO A 84 18.38 15.81 -9.63
CA PRO A 84 19.66 16.52 -9.83
C PRO A 84 20.76 16.19 -8.80
N GLN A 85 20.35 15.70 -7.63
CA GLN A 85 21.27 15.32 -6.55
C GLN A 85 21.79 13.88 -6.65
N VAL A 86 21.25 13.07 -7.58
CA VAL A 86 21.68 11.68 -7.80
C VAL A 86 22.80 11.66 -8.83
N PRO A 87 23.97 11.09 -8.50
CA PRO A 87 25.06 10.96 -9.46
C PRO A 87 24.65 10.14 -10.69
N LEU A 88 25.03 10.59 -11.89
CA LEU A 88 24.59 10.01 -13.17
C LEU A 88 24.81 8.49 -13.28
N LYS A 89 25.87 7.96 -12.67
CA LYS A 89 26.15 6.51 -12.66
C LYS A 89 25.07 5.71 -11.91
N VAL A 90 24.52 6.28 -10.84
CA VAL A 90 23.45 5.66 -10.03
C VAL A 90 22.14 5.70 -10.80
N SER A 91 21.83 6.82 -11.47
CA SER A 91 20.65 6.96 -12.33
C SER A 91 20.64 5.93 -13.47
N ILE A 92 21.76 5.79 -14.19
CA ILE A 92 21.88 4.83 -15.31
C ILE A 92 21.73 3.39 -14.82
N PHE A 93 22.28 3.05 -13.65
CA PHE A 93 22.14 1.73 -13.06
C PHE A 93 20.69 1.43 -12.66
N ALA A 94 20.04 2.35 -11.94
CA ALA A 94 18.64 2.20 -11.52
C ALA A 94 17.68 2.10 -12.71
N TRP A 95 17.91 2.88 -13.77
CA TRP A 95 17.11 2.82 -14.99
C TRP A 95 17.21 1.48 -15.70
N ARG A 96 18.39 0.86 -15.74
CA ARG A 96 18.56 -0.49 -16.30
C ARG A 96 17.82 -1.54 -15.46
N LEU A 97 17.98 -1.47 -14.13
CA LEU A 97 17.34 -2.39 -13.20
C LEU A 97 15.80 -2.37 -13.27
N LEU A 98 15.20 -1.22 -13.56
CA LEU A 98 13.75 -1.06 -13.66
C LEU A 98 13.16 -1.41 -15.04
N ARG A 99 14.02 -1.56 -16.07
CA ARG A 99 13.60 -1.93 -17.42
C ARG A 99 13.82 -3.40 -17.77
N ASP A 100 14.65 -4.10 -17.01
CA ASP A 100 14.84 -5.56 -17.07
C ASP A 100 13.78 -6.27 -16.22
#